data_AF-A0A382MW58-F1
#
_entry.id   AF-A0A382MW58-F1
#
_cell.length_a   1.000
_cell.length_b   1.000
_cell.length_c   1.000
_cell.angle_alpha   90.00
_cell.angle_beta   90.00
_cell.angle_gamma   90.00
#
_symmetry.space_group_name_H-M   'P 1'
#
loop_
_entity.id
_entity.type
_entity.pdbx_description
1 polymer ?
#
loop_
_entity_poly.entity_id
_entity_poly.type
_entity_poly.pdbx_seq_one_letter_code
_entity_poly.pdbx_strand_id
1 'polypeptide(L)' 'MLGWLKKLLNIDVLTEASKSLPKHSVDELKLLSKEDLEKHGRKFGIEIDRRFNKGQLIKEVLKAQRRCS' A
#
# COMPACT_ATOMS: atom_id res chain seq x y z
N MET A 1 -19.06 25.24 18.39
CA MET A 1 -19.57 25.88 17.16
C MET A 1 -18.44 26.04 16.12
N LEU A 2 -17.99 24.94 15.51
CA LEU A 2 -16.93 24.95 14.47
C LEU A 2 -17.18 23.89 13.38
N GLY A 3 -18.45 23.57 13.11
CA GLY A 3 -18.82 22.52 12.14
C GLY A 3 -18.50 22.87 10.68
N TRP A 4 -18.46 24.17 10.35
CA TRP A 4 -18.13 24.66 9.01
C TRP A 4 -16.64 24.49 8.66
N LEU A 5 -15.74 24.60 9.65
CA LEU A 5 -14.30 24.39 9.45
C LEU A 5 -13.98 22.93 9.06
N LYS A 6 -14.72 21.97 9.61
CA LYS A 6 -14.59 20.54 9.26
C LYS A 6 -15.03 20.22 7.82
N LYS A 7 -15.74 21.14 7.17
CA LYS A 7 -16.21 20.97 5.79
C LYS A 7 -15.21 21.55 4.78
N LEU A 8 -14.43 22.55 5.22
CA LEU A 8 -13.35 23.18 4.45
C LEU A 8 -12.06 22.37 4.51
N LEU A 9 -11.71 21.87 5.70
CA LEU A 9 -10.70 20.84 5.85
C LEU A 9 -11.40 19.54 5.50
N ASN A 10 -11.07 18.94 4.36
CA ASN A 10 -11.57 17.64 3.94
C ASN A 10 -10.98 16.55 4.88
N ILE A 11 -11.37 16.59 6.16
CA ILE A 11 -10.76 15.84 7.26
C ILE A 11 -10.81 14.34 6.97
N ASP A 12 -11.85 13.86 6.28
CA ASP A 12 -11.98 12.47 5.86
C ASP A 12 -10.81 12.01 4.97
N VAL A 13 -10.32 12.89 4.08
CA VAL A 13 -9.16 12.60 3.21
C VAL A 13 -7.86 12.55 4.02
N LEU A 14 -7.69 13.45 4.99
CA LEU A 14 -6.54 13.44 5.91
C LEU A 14 -6.59 12.22 6.85
N THR A 15 -7.79 11.77 7.21
CA THR A 15 -8.00 10.61 8.08
C THR A 15 -7.68 9.31 7.34
N GLU A 16 -8.07 9.19 6.06
CA GLU A 16 -7.68 8.07 5.19
C GLU A 16 -6.17 8.08 4.90
N ALA A 17 -5.55 9.24 4.73
CA ALA A 17 -4.10 9.36 4.58
C ALA A 17 -3.32 8.93 5.84
N SER A 18 -3.96 9.00 7.02
CA SER A 18 -3.38 8.55 8.29
C SER A 18 -3.61 7.06 8.59
N LYS A 19 -4.50 6.38 7.85
CA LYS A 19 -4.73 4.93 8.01
C LYS A 19 -3.51 4.17 7.51
N SER A 20 -3.02 3.23 8.31
CA SER A 20 -1.96 2.33 7.91
C SER A 20 -2.40 1.53 6.68
N LEU A 21 -1.51 1.46 5.69
CA LEU A 21 -1.75 0.71 4.47
C LEU A 21 -1.99 -0.78 4.82
N PRO A 22 -2.98 -1.45 4.19
CA PRO A 22 -3.25 -2.85 4.46
C PRO A 22 -2.03 -3.70 4.08
N LYS A 23 -1.41 -4.35 5.07
CA LYS A 23 -0.28 -5.26 4.88
C LYS A 23 -0.82 -6.67 4.62
N HIS A 24 -0.17 -7.39 3.72
CA HIS A 24 -0.50 -8.78 3.42
C HIS A 24 0.61 -9.70 3.96
N SER A 25 0.23 -10.86 4.48
CA SER A 25 1.17 -11.90 4.86
C SER A 25 1.92 -12.46 3.64
N VAL A 26 3.01 -13.20 3.89
CA VAL A 26 3.78 -13.82 2.81
C VAL A 26 2.92 -14.78 1.99
N ASP A 27 2.03 -15.54 2.64
CA ASP A 27 1.19 -16.52 1.98
C ASP A 27 0.08 -15.86 1.15
N GLU A 28 -0.49 -14.75 1.64
CA GLU A 28 -1.42 -13.93 0.85
C GLU A 28 -0.74 -13.35 -0.40
N LEU A 29 0.50 -12.86 -0.28
CA LEU A 29 1.26 -12.35 -1.42
C LEU A 29 1.58 -13.44 -2.46
N LYS A 30 1.73 -14.71 -2.05
CA LYS A 30 1.91 -15.84 -2.98
C LYS A 30 0.66 -16.11 -3.81
N LEU A 31 -0.53 -15.76 -3.31
CA LEU A 31 -1.80 -15.94 -4.04
C LEU A 31 -2.03 -14.85 -5.09
N LEU A 32 -1.45 -13.66 -4.91
CA LEU A 32 -1.60 -12.54 -5.84
C LEU A 32 -0.94 -12.81 -7.21
N SER A 33 -1.48 -12.22 -8.28
CA SER A 33 -0.80 -12.21 -9.58
C SER A 33 0.42 -11.25 -9.55
N LYS A 34 1.29 -11.32 -10.57
CA LYS A 34 2.40 -10.35 -10.69
C LYS A 34 1.89 -8.91 -10.83
N GLU A 35 0.76 -8.72 -11.48
CA GLU A 35 0.13 -7.40 -11.64
C GLU A 35 -0.44 -6.89 -10.31
N ASP A 36 -1.06 -7.76 -9.53
CA ASP A 36 -1.59 -7.37 -8.22
C ASP A 36 -0.48 -7.08 -7.22
N LEU A 37 0.65 -7.79 -7.30
CA LEU A 37 1.85 -7.47 -6.52
C LEU A 37 2.39 -6.08 -6.86
N GLU A 38 2.43 -5.71 -8.13
CA GLU A 38 2.83 -4.37 -8.56
C GLU A 38 1.86 -3.30 -8.04
N LYS A 39 0.55 -3.51 -8.23
CA LYS A 39 -0.48 -2.61 -7.70
C LYS A 39 -0.37 -2.43 -6.19
N HIS A 40 -0.08 -3.52 -5.47
CA HIS A 40 0.14 -3.46 -4.02
C HIS A 40 1.41 -2.71 -3.66
N GLY A 41 2.52 -2.96 -4.36
CA GLY A 41 3.78 -2.25 -4.20
C GLY A 41 3.63 -0.73 -4.36
N ARG A 42 2.84 -0.28 -5.35
CA ARG A 42 2.55 1.15 -5.57
C ARG A 42 1.88 1.81 -4.37
N LYS A 43 1.06 1.08 -3.60
CA LYS A 43 0.47 1.60 -2.35
C LYS A 43 1.54 1.95 -1.33
N PHE A 44 2.64 1.19 -1.29
CA PHE A 44 3.80 1.45 -0.43
C PHE A 44 4.86 2.33 -1.12
N GLY A 45 4.53 3.00 -2.22
CA GLY A 45 5.42 3.93 -2.92
C GLY A 45 6.56 3.28 -3.69
N ILE A 46 6.48 1.99 -4.01
CA ILE A 46 7.46 1.32 -4.86
C ILE A 46 6.88 0.94 -6.22
N GLU A 47 7.69 1.09 -7.26
CA GLU A 47 7.39 0.54 -8.59
C GLU A 47 8.12 -0.79 -8.75
N ILE A 48 7.40 -1.83 -9.17
CA ILE A 48 7.93 -3.19 -9.27
C ILE A 48 8.00 -3.59 -10.73
N ASP A 49 9.19 -4.01 -11.18
CA ASP A 49 9.38 -4.56 -12.52
C ASP A 49 8.84 -5.99 -12.62
N ARG A 50 7.73 -6.17 -13.34
CA ARG A 50 7.08 -7.48 -13.58
C ARG A 50 7.92 -8.46 -14.39
N ARG A 51 9.04 -8.03 -15.00
CA ARG A 51 10.01 -8.91 -15.69
C ARG A 51 10.70 -9.86 -14.70
N PHE A 52 10.81 -9.47 -13.43
CA PHE A 52 11.35 -10.36 -12.40
C PHE A 52 10.43 -11.54 -12.09
N ASN A 53 11.00 -12.59 -11.48
CA ASN A 53 10.22 -13.75 -11.05
C ASN A 53 9.33 -13.40 -9.86
N LYS A 54 8.24 -14.16 -9.66
CA LYS A 54 7.24 -13.85 -8.63
C LYS A 54 7.83 -13.77 -7.21
N GLY A 55 8.81 -14.61 -6.89
CA GLY A 55 9.49 -14.59 -5.60
C GLY A 55 10.27 -13.29 -5.34
N GLN A 56 10.90 -12.73 -6.37
CA GLN A 56 11.57 -11.42 -6.28
C GLN A 56 10.56 -10.29 -6.02
N LEU A 57 9.42 -10.30 -6.75
CA LEU A 57 8.36 -9.29 -6.54
C LEU A 57 7.84 -9.33 -5.09
N ILE A 58 7.57 -10.53 -4.56
CA ILE A 58 7.09 -10.70 -3.17
C ILE A 58 8.11 -10.14 -2.17
N LYS A 59 9.41 -10.37 -2.37
CA LYS A 59 10.46 -9.84 -1.49
C LYS A 59 10.48 -8.31 -1.48
N GLU A 60 10.37 -7.66 -2.64
CA GLU A 60 10.32 -6.20 -2.74
C GLU A 60 9.07 -5.63 -2.05
N VAL A 61 7.89 -6.24 -2.26
CA VAL A 61 6.65 -5.85 -1.57
C VAL A 61 6.79 -5.98 -0.06
N LEU A 62 7.33 -7.10 0.45
CA LEU A 62 7.54 -7.31 1.89
C LEU A 62 8.50 -6.27 2.48
N LYS A 63 9.56 -5.94 1.74
CA LYS A 63 10.53 -4.91 2.14
C LYS A 63 9.86 -3.54 2.23
N ALA A 64 8.99 -3.19 1.28
CA ALA A 64 8.22 -1.94 1.30
C ALA A 64 7.21 -1.90 2.46
N GLN A 65 6.48 -2.99 2.72
CA GLN A 65 5.55 -3.09 3.85
C GLN A 65 6.24 -2.86 5.21
N ARG A 66 7.50 -3.27 5.36
CA ARG A 66 8.30 -3.05 6.58
C ARG A 66 8.77 -1.60 6.73
N ARG A 67 9.03 -0.89 5.63
CA ARG A 67 9.49 0.51 5.64
C ARG A 67 8.40 1.50 6.01
N CYS A 68 7.14 1.19 5.70
CA CYS A 68 5.97 1.98 6.06
C CYS A 68 5.32 1.52 7.38
N SER A 69 6.11 1.01 8.33
CA SER A 69 5.66 0.58 9.67
C SER A 69 5.86 1.68 10.69
#